data_AF-A0A080YVX8-F1
#
_entry.id   AF-A0A080YVX8-F1
#
_cell.length_a   1.000
_cell.length_b   1.000
_cell.length_c   1.000
_cell.angle_alpha   90.00
_cell.angle_beta   90.00
_cell.angle_gamma   90.00
#
_symmetry.space_group_name_H-M   'P 1'
#
loop_
_entity.id
_entity.type
_entity.pdbx_description
1 polymer ?
#
loop_
_entity_poly.entity_id
_entity_poly.type
_entity_poly.pdbx_seq_one_letter_code
_entity_poly.pdbx_strand_id
1 'polypeptide(L)'
;MRDMIEQLQEIWGNTYQASAVTWRMWANDIMRNLDRSTWARAVFDAPPTRLERYLGPSDGLVHEHLTRLTRSTRVALDTVNFALADNAELTRDWEAFGRRLECHKRALEARKETLEGYLAECPLPAAAEVRDPLPTMQNIEDTEHQE
;
A
#
# COMPACT_ATOMS: atom_id res chain seq x y z
N MET A 1 -56.53 -10.96 5.39
CA MET A 1 -55.30 -11.77 5.19
C MET A 1 -54.61 -11.43 3.89
N ARG A 2 -55.30 -11.39 2.74
CA ARG A 2 -54.69 -10.94 1.47
C ARG A 2 -54.10 -9.53 1.58
N ASP A 3 -54.87 -8.58 2.11
CA ASP A 3 -54.43 -7.19 2.31
C ASP A 3 -53.20 -7.07 3.22
N MET A 4 -53.09 -7.94 4.23
CA MET A 4 -51.94 -7.99 5.15
C MET A 4 -50.67 -8.49 4.45
N ILE A 5 -50.83 -9.46 3.54
CA ILE A 5 -49.73 -9.98 2.74
C ILE A 5 -49.25 -8.92 1.74
N GLU A 6 -50.18 -8.21 1.10
CA GLU A 6 -49.87 -7.12 0.18
C GLU A 6 -49.10 -6.00 0.90
N GLN A 7 -49.54 -5.59 2.10
CA GLN A 7 -48.82 -4.60 2.91
C GLN A 7 -47.41 -5.07 3.32
N LEU A 8 -47.26 -6.33 3.75
CA LEU A 8 -45.94 -6.89 4.06
C LEU A 8 -45.04 -6.91 2.82
N GLN A 9 -45.56 -7.27 1.66
CA GLN A 9 -44.80 -7.29 0.40
C GLN A 9 -44.46 -5.88 -0.09
N GLU A 10 -45.33 -4.90 0.13
CA GLU A 10 -45.05 -3.49 -0.19
C GLU A 10 -43.90 -2.94 0.65
N ILE A 11 -43.90 -3.21 1.96
CA ILE A 11 -42.89 -2.68 2.88
C ILE A 11 -41.58 -3.45 2.76
N TRP A 12 -41.66 -4.79 2.67
CA TRP A 12 -40.49 -5.65 2.81
C TRP A 12 -40.09 -6.38 1.53
N GLY A 13 -40.86 -6.31 0.44
CA GLY A 13 -40.56 -7.05 -0.80
C GLY A 13 -39.27 -6.60 -1.48
N ASN A 14 -38.83 -5.36 -1.23
CA ASN A 14 -37.53 -4.89 -1.67
C ASN A 14 -36.38 -5.39 -0.81
N THR A 15 -36.65 -5.90 0.39
CA THR A 15 -35.64 -6.42 1.33
C THR A 15 -35.58 -7.93 1.31
N TYR A 16 -36.73 -8.58 1.31
CA TYR A 16 -36.87 -10.01 1.41
C TYR A 16 -37.59 -10.61 0.21
N GLN A 17 -37.09 -11.74 -0.26
CA GLN A 17 -37.75 -12.61 -1.21
C GLN A 17 -38.13 -13.91 -0.51
N ALA A 18 -39.39 -14.31 -0.69
CA ALA A 18 -39.93 -15.46 0.01
C ALA A 18 -41.06 -16.10 -0.78
N SER A 19 -41.31 -17.37 -0.50
CA SER A 19 -42.46 -18.08 -1.07
C SER A 19 -43.78 -17.44 -0.62
N ALA A 20 -44.84 -17.59 -1.42
CA ALA A 20 -46.18 -17.15 -1.03
C ALA A 20 -46.66 -17.78 0.30
N VAL A 21 -46.16 -18.96 0.66
CA VAL A 21 -46.46 -19.61 1.94
C VAL A 21 -45.77 -18.89 3.10
N THR A 22 -44.52 -18.47 2.93
CA THR A 22 -43.78 -17.73 3.94
C THR A 22 -44.43 -16.38 4.25
N TRP A 23 -44.85 -15.64 3.22
CA TRP A 23 -45.60 -14.39 3.39
C TRP A 23 -46.93 -14.59 4.13
N ARG A 24 -47.65 -15.68 3.81
CA ARG A 24 -48.86 -16.07 4.56
C ARG A 24 -48.56 -16.44 6.01
N MET A 25 -47.44 -17.11 6.28
CA MET A 25 -47.03 -17.45 7.64
C MET A 25 -46.74 -16.20 8.46
N TRP A 26 -46.08 -15.20 7.88
CA TRP A 26 -45.84 -13.91 8.54
C TRP A 26 -47.14 -13.14 8.79
N ALA A 27 -47.99 -13.00 7.77
CA ALA A 27 -49.29 -12.35 7.94
C ALA A 27 -50.16 -13.06 8.99
N ASN A 28 -50.12 -14.39 9.05
CA ASN A 28 -50.81 -15.17 10.08
C ASN A 28 -50.24 -14.93 11.48
N ASP A 29 -48.93 -14.83 11.61
CA ASP A 29 -48.27 -14.58 12.90
C ASP A 29 -48.73 -13.24 13.49
N ILE A 30 -48.76 -12.19 12.66
CA ILE A 30 -49.31 -10.87 13.03
C ILE A 30 -50.80 -10.97 13.37
N MET A 31 -51.60 -11.61 12.51
CA MET A 31 -53.05 -11.62 12.68
C MET A 31 -53.57 -12.50 13.82
N ARG A 32 -52.85 -13.57 14.20
CA ARG A 32 -53.27 -14.50 15.27
C ARG A 32 -52.74 -14.12 16.64
N ASN A 33 -51.55 -13.53 16.72
CA ASN A 33 -50.87 -13.32 17.99
C ASN A 33 -51.10 -11.92 18.57
N LEU A 34 -51.78 -11.02 17.85
CA LEU A 34 -51.92 -9.61 18.19
C LEU A 34 -53.34 -9.09 18.03
N ASP A 35 -53.69 -8.07 18.84
CA ASP A 35 -54.97 -7.37 18.73
C ASP A 35 -55.08 -6.62 17.41
N ARG A 36 -56.29 -6.56 16.85
CA ARG A 36 -56.55 -5.91 15.55
C ARG A 36 -56.13 -4.43 15.50
N SER A 37 -56.08 -3.75 16.65
CA SER A 37 -55.59 -2.37 16.80
C SER A 37 -54.08 -2.23 16.62
N THR A 38 -53.31 -3.32 16.75
CA THR A 38 -51.84 -3.33 16.73
C THR A 38 -51.22 -3.84 15.43
N TRP A 39 -52.03 -4.47 14.56
CA TRP A 39 -51.54 -5.04 13.29
C TRP A 39 -50.83 -4.02 12.41
N ALA A 40 -51.38 -2.82 12.28
CA ALA A 40 -50.80 -1.76 11.44
C ALA A 40 -49.38 -1.37 11.87
N ARG A 41 -49.06 -1.50 13.16
CA ARG A 41 -47.71 -1.24 13.68
C ARG A 41 -46.81 -2.46 13.47
N ALA A 42 -47.34 -3.66 13.71
CA ALA A 42 -46.59 -4.91 13.60
C ALA A 42 -46.09 -5.25 12.19
N VAL A 43 -46.70 -4.70 11.14
CA VAL A 43 -46.22 -4.85 9.75
C VAL A 43 -44.85 -4.17 9.54
N PHE A 44 -44.52 -3.15 10.32
CA PHE A 44 -43.22 -2.46 10.26
C PHE A 44 -42.15 -3.12 11.12
N ASP A 45 -42.51 -4.10 11.93
CA ASP A 45 -41.53 -4.84 12.73
C ASP A 45 -40.80 -5.85 11.84
N ALA A 46 -39.55 -6.12 12.21
CA ALA A 46 -38.74 -7.13 11.53
C ALA A 46 -39.44 -8.51 11.55
N PRO A 47 -39.14 -9.39 10.58
CA PRO A 47 -39.76 -10.70 10.53
C PRO A 47 -39.51 -11.52 11.81
N PRO A 48 -40.50 -12.27 12.30
CA PRO A 48 -40.34 -13.17 13.43
C PRO A 48 -39.15 -14.12 13.22
N THR A 49 -38.35 -14.38 14.27
CA THR A 49 -37.13 -15.19 14.18
C THR A 49 -37.33 -16.58 13.56
N ARG A 50 -38.52 -17.18 13.75
CA ARG A 50 -38.86 -18.47 13.12
C ARG A 50 -38.92 -18.39 11.59
N LEU A 51 -39.21 -17.23 11.02
CA LEU A 51 -39.36 -16.98 9.59
C LEU A 51 -38.06 -16.56 8.91
N GLU A 52 -37.07 -16.07 9.65
CA GLU A 52 -35.79 -15.57 9.11
C GLU A 52 -35.15 -16.55 8.10
N ARG A 53 -35.11 -17.85 8.42
CA ARG A 53 -34.51 -18.87 7.55
C ARG A 53 -35.25 -19.10 6.21
N TYR A 54 -36.46 -18.58 6.07
CA TYR A 54 -37.29 -18.69 4.85
C TYR A 54 -37.35 -17.38 4.06
N LEU A 55 -36.69 -16.34 4.54
CA LEU A 55 -36.61 -15.03 3.91
C LEU A 55 -35.19 -14.88 3.33
N GLY A 56 -35.08 -15.01 2.02
CA GLY A 56 -33.85 -14.66 1.31
C GLY A 56 -33.77 -13.15 1.12
N PRO A 57 -32.57 -12.58 0.89
CA PRO A 57 -32.47 -11.21 0.40
C PRO A 57 -33.16 -11.09 -0.97
N SER A 58 -33.74 -9.93 -1.27
CA SER A 58 -34.34 -9.69 -2.59
C SER A 58 -33.28 -9.72 -3.70
N ASP A 59 -33.69 -10.15 -4.90
CA ASP A 59 -32.82 -10.11 -6.09
C ASP A 59 -32.21 -8.70 -6.32
N GLY A 60 -32.98 -7.63 -6.03
CA GLY A 60 -32.51 -6.25 -6.12
C GLY A 60 -31.40 -5.92 -5.13
N LEU A 61 -31.55 -6.33 -3.87
CA LEU A 61 -30.50 -6.15 -2.84
C LEU A 61 -29.24 -6.95 -3.16
N VAL A 62 -29.40 -8.20 -3.62
CA VAL A 62 -28.26 -9.03 -4.03
C VAL A 62 -27.53 -8.37 -5.20
N HIS A 63 -28.26 -7.90 -6.21
CA HIS A 63 -27.68 -7.21 -7.36
C HIS A 63 -26.95 -5.93 -6.96
N GLU A 64 -27.54 -5.10 -6.09
CA GLU A 64 -26.89 -3.90 -5.59
C GLU A 64 -25.61 -4.24 -4.82
N HIS A 65 -25.65 -5.24 -3.94
CA HIS A 65 -24.49 -5.69 -3.19
C HIS A 65 -23.37 -6.16 -4.10
N LEU A 66 -23.67 -7.00 -5.09
CA LEU A 66 -22.69 -7.48 -6.08
C LEU A 66 -22.11 -6.33 -6.91
N THR A 67 -22.93 -5.34 -7.26
CA THR A 67 -22.47 -4.15 -8.00
C THR A 67 -21.50 -3.32 -7.15
N ARG A 68 -21.83 -3.10 -5.87
CA ARG A 68 -20.94 -2.41 -4.92
C ARG A 68 -19.64 -3.18 -4.71
N LEU A 69 -19.72 -4.50 -4.52
CA LEU A 69 -18.56 -5.37 -4.37
C LEU A 69 -17.67 -5.30 -5.61
N THR A 70 -18.25 -5.46 -6.79
CA THR A 70 -17.52 -5.38 -8.08
C THR A 70 -16.80 -4.04 -8.23
N ARG A 71 -17.48 -2.94 -7.91
CA ARG A 71 -16.88 -1.59 -7.94
C ARG A 71 -15.72 -1.48 -6.95
N SER A 72 -15.92 -1.93 -5.71
CA SER A 72 -14.88 -1.89 -4.67
C SER A 72 -13.67 -2.73 -5.06
N THR A 73 -13.87 -3.94 -5.59
CA THR A 73 -12.79 -4.81 -6.06
C THR A 73 -12.03 -4.19 -7.22
N ARG A 74 -12.70 -3.50 -8.15
CA ARG A 74 -12.03 -2.78 -9.24
C ARG A 74 -11.13 -1.66 -8.72
N VAL A 75 -11.61 -0.83 -7.80
CA VAL A 75 -10.82 0.26 -7.21
C VAL A 75 -9.61 -0.29 -6.45
N ALA A 76 -9.79 -1.37 -5.68
CA ALA A 76 -8.69 -2.03 -4.98
C ALA A 76 -7.65 -2.59 -5.98
N LEU A 77 -8.10 -3.23 -7.06
CA LEU A 77 -7.22 -3.73 -8.11
C LEU A 77 -6.45 -2.61 -8.80
N ASP A 78 -7.10 -1.51 -9.17
CA ASP A 78 -6.46 -0.36 -9.78
C ASP A 78 -5.37 0.22 -8.85
N THR A 79 -5.67 0.34 -7.55
CA THR A 79 -4.72 0.80 -6.53
C THR A 79 -3.48 -0.09 -6.47
N VAL A 80 -3.66 -1.41 -6.50
CA VAL A 80 -2.53 -2.37 -6.54
C VAL A 80 -1.75 -2.24 -7.84
N ASN A 81 -2.41 -2.07 -8.98
CA ASN A 81 -1.75 -1.87 -10.27
C ASN A 81 -0.90 -0.59 -10.30
N PHE A 82 -1.40 0.51 -9.74
CA PHE A 82 -0.61 1.74 -9.58
C PHE A 82 0.61 1.51 -8.69
N ALA A 83 0.44 0.87 -7.52
CA ALA A 83 1.56 0.57 -6.63
C ALA A 83 2.61 -0.35 -7.28
N LEU A 84 2.18 -1.30 -8.13
CA LEU A 84 3.10 -2.15 -8.90
C LEU A 84 3.90 -1.35 -9.95
N ALA A 85 3.25 -0.39 -10.62
CA ALA A 85 3.93 0.50 -11.56
C ALA A 85 4.96 1.39 -10.85
N ASP A 86 4.60 1.98 -9.71
CA ASP A 86 5.50 2.77 -8.87
C ASP A 86 6.70 1.93 -8.39
N ASN A 87 6.45 0.69 -7.94
CA ASN A 87 7.52 -0.21 -7.53
C ASN A 87 8.48 -0.57 -8.68
N ALA A 88 7.96 -0.71 -9.90
CA ALA A 88 8.80 -0.95 -11.09
C ALA A 88 9.66 0.29 -11.44
N GLU A 89 9.18 1.50 -11.17
CA GLU A 89 9.99 2.72 -11.27
C GLU A 89 11.09 2.77 -10.21
N LEU A 90 10.74 2.54 -8.94
CA LEU A 90 11.72 2.48 -7.84
C LEU A 90 12.81 1.43 -8.10
N THR A 91 12.44 0.29 -8.66
CA THR A 91 13.40 -0.76 -9.04
C THR A 91 14.39 -0.27 -10.09
N ARG A 92 13.90 0.42 -11.15
CA ARG A 92 14.75 0.99 -12.21
C ARG A 92 15.71 2.04 -11.66
N ASP A 93 15.23 2.90 -10.76
CA ASP A 93 16.04 3.92 -10.11
C ASP A 93 17.12 3.29 -9.23
N TRP A 94 16.75 2.28 -8.43
CA TRP A 94 17.68 1.55 -7.59
C TRP A 94 18.81 0.91 -8.42
N GLU A 95 18.49 0.28 -9.54
CA GLU A 95 19.49 -0.27 -10.45
C GLU A 95 20.40 0.81 -11.04
N ALA A 96 19.84 1.98 -11.38
CA ALA A 96 20.62 3.11 -11.87
C ALA A 96 21.61 3.63 -10.81
N PHE A 97 21.17 3.73 -9.55
CA PHE A 97 22.05 4.05 -8.43
C PHE A 97 23.14 2.99 -8.25
N GLY A 98 22.80 1.70 -8.34
CA GLY A 98 23.76 0.61 -8.28
C GLY A 98 24.84 0.72 -9.37
N ARG A 99 24.45 1.00 -10.62
CA ARG A 99 25.39 1.23 -11.72
C ARG A 99 26.32 2.43 -11.45
N ARG A 100 25.79 3.53 -10.93
CA ARG A 100 26.58 4.73 -10.58
C ARG A 100 27.61 4.44 -9.48
N LEU A 101 27.20 3.70 -8.45
CA LEU A 101 28.08 3.32 -7.35
C LEU A 101 29.23 2.44 -7.84
N GLU A 102 28.93 1.47 -8.70
CA GLU A 102 29.94 0.58 -9.28
C GLU A 102 30.93 1.35 -10.19
N CYS A 103 30.44 2.29 -11.01
CA CYS A 103 31.31 3.18 -11.79
C CYS A 103 32.24 4.00 -10.88
N HIS A 104 31.71 4.54 -9.78
CA HIS A 104 32.50 5.31 -8.82
C HIS A 104 33.58 4.45 -8.15
N LYS A 105 33.23 3.21 -7.75
CA LYS A 105 34.19 2.25 -7.19
C LYS A 105 35.35 2.00 -8.16
N ARG A 106 35.06 1.69 -9.43
CA ARG A 106 36.10 1.45 -10.45
C ARG A 106 36.99 2.67 -10.66
N ALA A 107 36.41 3.87 -10.66
CA ALA A 107 37.19 5.11 -10.78
C ALA A 107 38.14 5.31 -9.58
N LEU A 108 37.71 4.96 -8.37
CA LEU A 108 38.57 4.99 -7.18
C LEU A 108 39.67 3.93 -7.24
N GLU A 109 39.35 2.71 -7.68
CA GLU A 109 40.33 1.63 -7.84
C GLU A 109 41.42 2.02 -8.85
N ALA A 110 41.05 2.57 -10.01
CA ALA A 110 42.02 3.05 -11.01
C ALA A 110 42.90 4.21 -10.49
N ARG A 111 42.31 5.15 -9.74
CA ARG A 111 43.08 6.23 -9.09
C ARG A 111 44.05 5.68 -8.05
N LYS A 112 43.61 4.72 -7.24
CA LYS A 112 44.45 4.05 -6.26
C LYS A 112 45.65 3.39 -6.93
N GLU A 113 45.41 2.61 -7.98
CA GLU A 113 46.48 1.95 -8.76
C GLU A 113 47.48 2.97 -9.31
N THR A 114 47.01 4.10 -9.83
CA THR A 114 47.88 5.19 -10.33
C THR A 114 48.78 5.74 -9.21
N LEU A 115 48.21 6.00 -8.02
CA LEU A 115 48.97 6.52 -6.88
C LEU A 115 49.98 5.50 -6.34
N GLU A 116 49.60 4.22 -6.29
CA GLU A 116 50.51 3.13 -5.91
C GLU A 116 51.68 3.01 -6.91
N GLY A 117 51.42 3.23 -8.21
CA GLY A 117 52.46 3.32 -9.25
C GLY A 117 53.44 4.46 -9.00
N TYR A 118 52.96 5.69 -8.74
CA TYR A 118 53.84 6.83 -8.43
C TYR A 118 54.70 6.60 -7.19
N LEU A 119 54.15 5.94 -6.16
CA LEU A 119 54.90 5.62 -4.95
C LEU A 119 56.03 4.63 -5.25
N ALA A 120 55.80 3.64 -6.12
CA ALA A 120 56.83 2.69 -6.54
C ALA A 120 57.94 3.35 -7.37
N GLU A 121 57.62 4.39 -8.15
CA GLU A 121 58.56 5.13 -9.00
C GLU A 121 59.37 6.21 -8.26
N CYS A 122 59.10 6.47 -6.98
CA CYS A 122 59.85 7.41 -6.16
C CYS A 122 60.76 6.68 -5.14
N PRO A 123 61.83 6.01 -5.59
CA PRO A 123 62.77 5.40 -4.66
C PRO A 123 63.47 6.52 -3.88
N LEU A 124 63.34 6.49 -2.55
CA LEU A 124 64.15 7.33 -1.70
C LEU A 124 65.61 6.90 -1.86
N PRO A 125 66.56 7.85 -2.07
CA PRO A 125 67.97 7.52 -2.06
C PRO A 125 68.35 6.87 -0.74
N ALA A 126 69.29 5.93 -0.76
CA ALA A 126 69.74 5.31 0.48
C ALA A 126 70.34 6.38 1.40
N ALA A 127 70.17 6.26 2.72
CA ALA A 127 70.69 7.27 3.66
C ALA A 127 72.21 7.52 3.51
N ALA A 128 72.96 6.52 3.02
CA ALA A 128 74.39 6.65 2.71
C ALA A 128 74.69 7.47 1.44
N GLU A 129 73.73 7.62 0.53
CA GLU A 129 73.84 8.40 -0.71
C GLU A 129 73.47 9.87 -0.52
N VAL A 130 72.75 10.19 0.56
CA VAL A 130 72.40 11.57 0.93
C VAL A 130 73.56 12.17 1.72
N ARG A 131 74.36 13.03 1.07
CA ARG A 131 75.39 13.82 1.77
C ARG A 131 74.73 14.78 2.75
N ASP A 132 75.30 14.87 3.95
CA ASP A 132 74.94 15.89 4.93
C ASP A 132 75.16 17.29 4.32
N PRO A 133 74.12 18.14 4.21
CA PRO A 133 74.25 19.48 3.64
C PRO A 133 74.88 20.47 4.64
N LEU A 134 74.85 20.20 5.95
CA LEU A 134 75.33 21.11 7.00
C LEU A 134 76.76 21.63 6.78
N PRO A 135 77.74 20.84 6.31
CA PRO A 135 79.10 21.32 6.05
C PRO A 135 79.21 22.30 4.88
N THR A 136 78.24 22.29 3.95
CA THR A 136 78.22 23.13 2.74
C THR A 136 77.23 24.29 2.82
N MET A 137 76.37 24.32 3.84
CA MET A 137 75.45 25.44 4.06
C MET A 137 76.24 26.68 4.46
N GLN A 138 76.36 27.64 3.54
CA GLN A 138 76.83 28.97 3.88
C GLN A 138 75.76 29.67 4.70
N ASN A 139 76.18 30.27 5.81
CA ASN A 139 75.31 31.14 6.58
C ASN A 139 75.00 32.38 5.72
N ILE A 140 73.74 32.51 5.30
CA ILE A 140 73.29 33.69 4.56
C ILE A 140 73.01 34.76 5.61
N GLU A 141 73.61 35.94 5.41
CA GLU A 141 73.41 37.07 6.29
C GLU A 141 71.92 37.47 6.28
N ASP A 142 71.31 37.59 7.45
CA ASP A 142 69.90 37.93 7.58
C ASP A 142 69.71 39.42 7.28
N THR A 143 69.50 39.72 6.00
CA THR A 143 69.29 41.09 5.52
C THR A 143 67.88 41.62 5.79
N GLU A 144 66.93 40.77 6.18
CA GLU A 144 65.55 41.20 6.47
C GLU A 144 65.43 41.88 7.84
N HIS A 145 66.40 41.67 8.74
CA HIS A 145 66.38 42.17 10.12
C HIS A 145 67.53 43.15 10.45
N GLN A 146 68.18 43.72 9.43
CA GLN A 146 69.19 44.77 9.60
C GLN A 146 68.51 46.16 9.55
N GLU A 147 68.38 46.81 10.73
CA GLU A 147 67.88 48.19 10.90
C GLU A 147 68.78 49.26 10.25
#